data_AF-A0AAN0J3C0-F1
#
_entry.id   AF-A0AAN0J3C0-F1
#
_cell.length_a   1.000
_cell.length_b   1.000
_cell.length_c   1.000
_cell.angle_alpha   90.00
_cell.angle_beta   90.00
_cell.angle_gamma   90.00
#
_symmetry.space_group_name_H-M   'P 1'
#
loop_
_entity.id
_entity.type
_entity.pdbx_description
1 polymer ?
#
loop_
_entity_poly.entity_id
_entity_poly.type
_entity_poly.pdbx_seq_one_letter_code
_entity_poly.pdbx_strand_id
1 'polypeptide(L)'
;MVYSGIIERHHIIPLMRMARCSIKRLFILLIVIVVLLFITCFSMLGQSPSGRAGVSDKAPLRAPKIISNPQGQKPIFRYKLERELEKLMGQRLTPNNDAERAEEKRGYALNGFNQFRSDRLPLDREVPDTREPKCLSKHYPSQLPSTSVIIIFHNEAYSALLRTVTSVLNRSPPHLLHEIVLVDDKSDHTDLGVKLDNFTKLEPKIKIHRHSKREGLIRARMTGAKAASGEVLLFLDSHCEVNLGWLEPLLERIAINRSNVVCPVIDVISLDKLMYSTIRGPPGVRGGFNWNLQFKWKKIPEYEQKRRGHDETREVYSPTMAGGLFAIDRSYFFEIGAYDMGMDIWGGENLEISFRIWMCGGKLELIPCSRVGHIFRKSQPYSFPGGVDTILIRNNMRLAEVWMDEYKEHYYAKRPSIRSRSYGDISERLELRKKLHCKSFRWYMENVYSEMPLPLENLRYGGYVSSWRGLIKCVGVLL
;
A
#
# COMPACT_ATOMS: atom_id res chain seq x y z
N MET A 1 -3.27 -27.86 -71.71
CA MET A 1 -2.64 -27.44 -72.97
C MET A 1 -1.75 -26.24 -72.67
N VAL A 2 -0.55 -26.30 -73.22
CA VAL A 2 0.61 -25.40 -73.06
C VAL A 2 0.29 -23.99 -73.59
N TYR A 3 0.82 -22.94 -72.97
CA TYR A 3 1.66 -21.95 -73.68
C TYR A 3 2.43 -21.06 -72.70
N SER A 4 3.74 -21.09 -72.89
CA SER A 4 4.78 -20.23 -72.32
C SER A 4 4.82 -18.88 -73.03
N GLY A 5 5.27 -17.84 -72.32
CA GLY A 5 5.59 -16.53 -72.88
C GLY A 5 6.65 -15.83 -72.05
N ILE A 6 7.87 -15.76 -72.59
CA ILE A 6 9.01 -14.99 -72.11
C ILE A 6 9.01 -13.67 -72.89
N ILE A 7 9.06 -12.51 -72.22
CA ILE A 7 9.56 -11.25 -72.81
C ILE A 7 10.33 -10.42 -71.75
N GLU A 8 11.63 -10.31 -72.02
CA GLU A 8 12.60 -9.20 -71.91
C GLU A 8 12.67 -8.23 -70.70
N ARG A 9 13.91 -8.09 -70.20
CA ARG A 9 14.43 -6.97 -69.42
C ARG A 9 14.98 -5.91 -70.37
N HIS A 10 14.73 -4.62 -70.11
CA HIS A 10 15.73 -3.56 -70.20
C HIS A 10 15.29 -2.26 -69.48
N HIS A 11 16.29 -1.58 -68.89
CA HIS A 11 16.34 -0.19 -68.38
C HIS A 11 15.79 0.17 -66.97
N ILE A 12 16.68 0.11 -65.95
CA ILE A 12 16.80 1.16 -64.91
C ILE A 12 18.30 1.45 -64.64
N ILE A 13 18.64 2.73 -64.65
CA ILE A 13 19.96 3.39 -64.59
C ILE A 13 20.30 3.68 -63.08
N PRO A 14 21.37 4.39 -62.65
CA PRO A 14 22.42 3.90 -61.75
C PRO A 14 22.43 4.66 -60.40
N LEU A 15 21.80 4.14 -59.33
CA LEU A 15 21.74 4.87 -58.03
C LEU A 15 22.61 4.30 -56.90
N MET A 16 23.34 3.20 -57.13
CA MET A 16 24.06 2.49 -56.05
C MET A 16 25.55 2.83 -55.87
N ARG A 17 26.14 3.74 -56.66
CA ARG A 17 27.57 4.10 -56.51
C ARG A 17 27.86 5.35 -55.67
N MET A 18 26.90 6.27 -55.45
CA MET A 18 27.14 7.46 -54.62
C MET A 18 26.91 7.24 -53.12
N ALA A 19 26.04 6.32 -52.71
CA ALA A 19 25.73 6.10 -51.28
C ALA A 19 26.84 5.39 -50.48
N ARG A 20 27.69 4.58 -51.13
CA ARG A 20 28.80 3.87 -50.44
C ARG A 20 30.01 4.75 -50.11
N CYS A 21 30.14 5.93 -50.74
CA CYS A 21 31.25 6.85 -50.47
C CYS A 21 30.97 7.75 -49.25
N SER A 22 29.71 8.02 -48.94
CA SER A 22 29.30 8.89 -47.83
C SER A 22 29.43 8.22 -46.45
N ILE A 23 29.15 6.91 -46.35
CA ILE A 23 29.19 6.18 -45.08
C ILE A 23 30.62 5.96 -44.58
N LYS A 24 31.57 5.69 -45.47
CA LYS A 24 32.99 5.54 -45.09
C LYS A 24 33.59 6.85 -44.56
N ARG A 25 33.20 8.00 -45.13
CA ARG A 25 33.65 9.32 -44.63
C ARG A 25 33.06 9.67 -43.27
N LEU A 26 31.79 9.30 -43.02
CA LEU A 26 31.16 9.51 -41.71
C LEU A 26 31.81 8.65 -40.61
N PHE A 27 32.17 7.40 -40.93
CA PHE A 27 32.80 6.49 -39.98
C PHE A 27 34.23 6.92 -39.62
N ILE A 28 34.99 7.41 -40.59
CA ILE A 28 36.34 7.96 -40.35
C ILE A 28 36.26 9.23 -39.48
N LEU A 29 35.29 10.11 -39.74
CA LEU A 29 35.09 11.33 -38.94
C LEU A 29 34.75 11.00 -37.48
N LEU A 30 33.92 9.98 -37.25
CA LEU A 30 33.55 9.54 -35.90
C LEU A 30 34.76 8.99 -35.14
N ILE A 31 35.62 8.21 -35.80
CA ILE A 31 36.85 7.67 -35.18
C ILE A 31 37.82 8.81 -34.83
N VAL A 32 37.99 9.80 -35.70
CA VAL A 32 38.86 10.96 -35.44
C VAL A 32 38.35 11.78 -34.24
N ILE A 33 37.04 11.98 -34.11
CA ILE A 33 36.44 12.68 -32.97
C ILE A 33 36.68 11.91 -31.66
N VAL A 34 36.51 10.58 -31.65
CA VAL A 34 36.73 9.76 -30.46
C VAL A 34 38.21 9.78 -30.04
N VAL A 35 39.14 9.74 -31.00
CA VAL A 35 40.59 9.82 -30.73
C VAL A 35 40.98 11.20 -30.19
N LEU A 36 40.44 12.29 -30.76
CA LEU A 36 40.67 13.65 -30.28
C LEU A 36 40.13 13.84 -28.85
N LEU A 37 38.94 13.32 -28.55
CA LEU A 37 38.37 13.36 -27.19
C LEU A 37 39.23 12.59 -26.18
N PHE A 38 39.79 11.45 -26.59
CA PHE A 38 40.70 10.66 -25.75
C PHE A 38 42.01 11.40 -25.46
N ILE A 39 42.59 12.07 -26.47
CA ILE A 39 43.83 12.87 -26.32
C ILE A 39 43.58 14.10 -25.43
N THR A 40 42.43 14.75 -25.55
CA THR A 40 42.06 15.88 -24.66
C THR A 40 41.80 15.45 -23.22
N CYS A 41 41.29 14.23 -22.99
CA CYS A 41 41.09 13.69 -21.65
C CYS A 41 42.43 13.33 -20.98
N PHE A 42 43.40 12.81 -21.75
CA PHE A 42 44.72 12.45 -21.24
C PHE A 42 45.62 13.65 -20.96
N SER A 43 45.50 14.74 -21.73
CA SER A 43 46.27 15.97 -21.51
C SER A 43 45.80 16.78 -20.29
N MET A 44 44.57 16.56 -19.80
CA MET A 44 44.04 17.19 -18.58
C MET A 44 44.38 16.43 -17.29
N LEU A 45 44.90 15.20 -17.39
CA LEU A 45 45.31 14.36 -16.24
C LEU A 45 46.81 14.46 -15.91
N GLY A 46 47.57 15.29 -16.64
CA GLY A 46 49.04 15.33 -16.61
C GLY A 46 49.70 16.55 -15.98
N GLN A 47 49.02 17.34 -15.14
CA GLN A 47 49.64 18.47 -14.45
C GLN A 47 49.36 18.44 -12.94
N SER A 48 50.37 18.00 -12.18
CA SER A 48 50.49 18.22 -10.74
C SER A 48 51.47 19.38 -10.50
N PRO A 49 51.12 20.43 -9.74
CA PRO A 49 52.09 21.37 -9.23
C PRO A 49 52.62 20.90 -7.88
N SER A 50 53.91 20.61 -7.83
CA SER A 50 54.72 20.48 -6.63
C SER A 50 54.97 21.86 -6.01
N GLY A 51 54.53 22.05 -4.76
CA GLY A 51 54.80 23.26 -3.97
C GLY A 51 54.87 22.91 -2.47
N ARG A 52 56.08 23.03 -1.91
CA ARG A 52 56.42 22.77 -0.50
C ARG A 52 56.24 24.07 0.30
N ALA A 53 55.38 24.10 1.33
CA ALA A 53 55.50 25.03 2.47
C ALA A 53 54.54 24.67 3.63
N GLY A 54 55.09 24.56 4.85
CA GLY A 54 54.40 24.86 6.11
C GLY A 54 53.52 23.77 6.74
N VAL A 55 54.10 22.96 7.63
CA VAL A 55 53.36 22.16 8.61
C VAL A 55 52.77 23.10 9.67
N SER A 56 51.44 23.12 9.81
CA SER A 56 50.73 23.66 10.96
C SER A 56 49.61 22.67 11.32
N ASP A 57 49.67 22.15 12.54
CA ASP A 57 48.75 21.19 13.13
C ASP A 57 47.29 21.65 13.06
N LYS A 58 46.46 20.93 12.29
CA LYS A 58 45.01 20.91 12.50
C LYS A 58 44.49 19.47 12.38
N ALA A 59 43.74 19.10 13.42
CA ALA A 59 43.24 17.77 13.75
C ALA A 59 42.51 17.05 12.59
N PRO A 60 42.46 15.70 12.58
CA PRO A 60 41.75 14.96 11.55
C PRO A 60 40.25 15.31 11.56
N LEU A 61 39.73 15.66 10.39
CA LEU A 61 38.30 15.75 10.11
C LEU A 61 37.63 14.43 10.53
N ARG A 62 36.83 14.50 11.59
CA ARG A 62 35.99 13.39 12.06
C ARG A 62 35.08 12.92 10.93
N ALA A 63 35.12 11.62 10.65
CA ALA A 63 34.09 10.94 9.88
C ALA A 63 32.69 11.33 10.39
N PRO A 64 31.69 11.48 9.52
CA PRO A 64 30.33 11.79 9.94
C PRO A 64 29.86 10.69 10.91
N LYS A 65 29.45 11.09 12.12
CA LYS A 65 28.86 10.19 13.10
C LYS A 65 27.63 9.55 12.46
N ILE A 66 27.74 8.27 12.12
CA ILE A 66 26.60 7.39 11.91
C ILE A 66 25.81 7.46 13.23
N ILE A 67 24.59 7.98 13.17
CA ILE A 67 23.66 7.93 14.29
C ILE A 67 23.21 6.47 14.40
N SER A 68 23.99 5.67 15.11
CA SER A 68 23.48 4.41 15.65
C SER A 68 22.35 4.78 16.61
N ASN A 69 21.18 4.19 16.40
CA ASN A 69 20.06 4.29 17.32
C ASN A 69 20.58 3.89 18.72
N PRO A 70 20.52 4.75 19.75
CA PRO A 70 21.13 4.45 21.03
C PRO A 70 20.36 3.31 21.69
N GLN A 71 20.94 2.11 21.66
CA GLN A 71 20.55 1.00 22.53
C GLN A 71 20.68 1.49 23.98
N GLY A 72 19.56 1.91 24.58
CA GLY A 72 19.50 2.31 25.99
C GLY A 72 18.61 3.50 26.34
N GLN A 73 18.14 4.31 25.38
CA GLN A 73 17.16 5.36 25.71
C GLN A 73 15.73 4.80 25.68
N LYS A 74 15.06 4.79 26.83
CA LYS A 74 13.63 4.50 26.90
C LYS A 74 12.88 5.51 26.00
N PRO A 75 11.84 5.09 25.25
CA PRO A 75 11.10 5.99 24.37
C PRO A 75 10.53 7.19 25.13
N ILE A 76 10.61 8.39 24.55
CA ILE A 76 10.14 9.64 25.20
C ILE A 76 8.67 9.53 25.63
N PHE A 77 7.82 8.91 24.82
CA PHE A 77 6.41 8.71 25.15
C PHE A 77 6.20 7.68 26.27
N ARG A 78 7.09 6.68 26.40
CA ARG A 78 7.04 5.70 27.49
C ARG A 78 7.14 6.39 28.86
N TYR A 79 8.02 7.38 29.00
CA TYR A 79 8.15 8.17 30.23
C TYR A 79 6.86 8.93 30.57
N LYS A 80 6.13 9.42 29.57
CA LYS A 80 4.84 10.09 29.79
C LYS A 80 3.72 9.13 30.26
N LEU A 81 3.90 7.82 30.04
CA LEU A 81 2.87 6.79 30.25
C LEU A 81 3.13 5.86 31.44
N GLU A 82 4.19 6.08 32.23
CA GLU A 82 4.70 5.12 33.24
C GLU A 82 3.60 4.63 34.20
N ARG A 83 2.64 5.47 34.61
CA ARG A 83 1.55 5.08 35.51
C ARG A 83 0.48 4.16 34.90
N GLU A 84 0.22 4.23 33.60
CA GLU A 84 -0.71 3.29 32.93
C GLU A 84 0.00 1.99 32.56
N LEU A 85 1.27 2.06 32.15
CA LEU A 85 2.09 0.90 31.78
C LEU A 85 2.42 0.00 32.97
N GLU A 86 2.72 0.58 34.13
CA GLU A 86 3.05 -0.19 35.35
C GLU A 86 1.90 -1.10 35.81
N LYS A 87 0.64 -0.67 35.63
CA LYS A 87 -0.54 -1.49 35.98
C LYS A 87 -0.68 -2.74 35.11
N LEU A 88 -0.09 -2.75 33.92
CA LEU A 88 -0.17 -3.83 32.95
C LEU A 88 0.96 -4.86 33.12
N MET A 89 2.04 -4.49 33.81
CA MET A 89 3.19 -5.36 34.01
C MET A 89 2.86 -6.49 35.00
N GLY A 90 3.14 -7.74 34.61
CA GLY A 90 2.99 -8.92 35.48
C GLY A 90 1.60 -9.57 35.47
N GLN A 91 0.66 -9.09 34.66
CA GLN A 91 -0.66 -9.73 34.54
C GLN A 91 -0.59 -11.03 33.72
N ARG A 92 -1.38 -12.05 34.12
CA ARG A 92 -1.44 -13.32 33.40
C ARG A 92 -2.12 -13.13 32.05
N LEU A 93 -1.49 -13.64 30.98
CA LEU A 93 -2.00 -13.53 29.62
C LEU A 93 -3.08 -14.57 29.25
N THR A 94 -3.39 -15.49 30.17
CA THR A 94 -4.36 -16.56 29.99
C THR A 94 -5.35 -16.58 31.16
N PRO A 95 -6.65 -16.82 30.90
CA PRO A 95 -7.64 -16.84 31.95
C PRO A 95 -7.42 -18.02 32.91
N ASN A 96 -7.55 -17.78 34.21
CA ASN A 96 -7.35 -18.76 35.27
C ASN A 96 -8.64 -19.16 36.00
N ASN A 97 -9.73 -18.39 35.85
CA ASN A 97 -11.01 -18.63 36.50
C ASN A 97 -12.18 -18.38 35.51
N ASP A 98 -13.42 -18.70 35.93
CA ASP A 98 -14.59 -18.58 35.06
C ASP A 98 -14.94 -17.13 34.68
N ALA A 99 -14.68 -16.17 35.57
CA ALA A 99 -14.91 -14.76 35.28
C ALA A 99 -13.95 -14.25 34.18
N GLU A 100 -12.67 -14.61 34.25
CA GLU A 100 -11.67 -14.30 33.24
C GLU A 100 -11.94 -15.03 31.91
N ARG A 101 -12.39 -16.30 31.95
CA ARG A 101 -12.83 -17.03 30.75
C ARG A 101 -14.03 -16.33 30.08
N ALA A 102 -14.97 -15.84 30.87
CA ALA A 102 -16.11 -15.07 30.36
C ALA A 102 -15.69 -13.71 29.80
N GLU A 103 -14.72 -13.02 30.43
CA GLU A 103 -14.10 -11.79 29.92
C GLU A 103 -13.44 -12.01 28.56
N GLU A 104 -12.61 -13.05 28.43
CA GLU A 104 -11.96 -13.43 27.18
C GLU A 104 -13.00 -13.71 26.08
N LYS A 105 -14.03 -14.51 26.38
CA LYS A 105 -15.11 -14.81 25.43
C LYS A 105 -15.84 -13.55 24.96
N ARG A 106 -16.13 -12.62 25.87
CA ARG A 106 -16.73 -11.31 25.52
C ARG A 106 -15.80 -10.49 24.63
N GLY A 107 -14.50 -10.47 24.95
CA GLY A 107 -13.48 -9.78 24.15
C GLY A 107 -13.45 -10.25 22.69
N TYR A 108 -13.48 -11.56 22.45
CA TYR A 108 -13.58 -12.12 21.10
C TYR A 108 -14.89 -11.74 20.40
N ALA A 109 -16.02 -11.80 21.10
CA ALA A 109 -17.32 -11.46 20.54
C ALA A 109 -17.41 -9.99 20.10
N LEU A 110 -16.81 -9.08 20.88
CA LEU A 110 -16.84 -7.64 20.62
C LEU A 110 -15.82 -7.19 19.57
N ASN A 111 -14.63 -7.80 19.51
CA ASN A 111 -13.52 -7.26 18.71
C ASN A 111 -13.02 -8.22 17.62
N GLY A 112 -13.42 -9.48 17.63
CA GLY A 112 -12.93 -10.50 16.69
C GLY A 112 -11.49 -10.97 16.97
N PHE A 113 -10.93 -10.66 18.14
CA PHE A 113 -9.62 -11.12 18.62
C PHE A 113 -9.59 -11.17 20.16
N ASN A 114 -8.50 -11.70 20.73
CA ASN A 114 -8.31 -11.85 22.18
C ASN A 114 -8.06 -10.50 22.87
N GLN A 115 -9.13 -9.74 23.14
CA GLN A 115 -9.04 -8.49 23.89
C GLN A 115 -8.47 -8.71 25.30
N PHE A 116 -8.87 -9.79 26.00
CA PHE A 116 -8.38 -10.11 27.35
C PHE A 116 -6.85 -10.13 27.41
N ARG A 117 -6.22 -10.75 26.42
CA ARG A 117 -4.77 -10.77 26.28
C ARG A 117 -4.20 -9.42 25.86
N SER A 118 -4.87 -8.71 24.95
CA SER A 118 -4.46 -7.36 24.53
C SER A 118 -4.43 -6.39 25.70
N ASP A 119 -5.43 -6.45 26.58
CA ASP A 119 -5.55 -5.58 27.76
C ASP A 119 -4.48 -5.87 28.81
N ARG A 120 -3.70 -6.95 28.66
CA ARG A 120 -2.64 -7.38 29.60
C ARG A 120 -1.25 -7.36 28.98
N LEU A 121 -1.13 -6.90 27.74
CA LEU A 121 0.13 -6.70 27.06
C LEU A 121 0.56 -5.23 27.14
N PRO A 122 1.85 -4.95 27.38
CA PRO A 122 2.36 -3.57 27.36
C PRO A 122 2.01 -2.86 26.05
N LEU A 123 1.67 -1.57 26.14
CA LEU A 123 1.37 -0.74 24.98
C LEU A 123 2.63 -0.43 24.15
N ASP A 124 3.81 -0.48 24.79
CA ASP A 124 5.12 -0.24 24.19
C ASP A 124 5.92 -1.54 23.97
N ARG A 125 5.26 -2.70 23.96
CA ARG A 125 5.93 -4.00 23.83
C ARG A 125 6.85 -4.05 22.61
N GLU A 126 7.97 -4.75 22.75
CA GLU A 126 8.86 -5.01 21.64
C GLU A 126 8.21 -5.98 20.63
N VAL A 127 8.53 -5.77 19.35
CA VAL A 127 8.16 -6.67 18.25
C VAL A 127 9.45 -7.14 17.58
N PRO A 128 9.53 -8.37 17.06
CA PRO A 128 10.70 -8.84 16.33
C PRO A 128 10.93 -7.97 15.09
N ASP A 129 12.19 -7.67 14.77
CA ASP A 129 12.54 -7.07 13.49
C ASP A 129 12.35 -8.12 12.39
N THR A 130 11.28 -7.98 11.62
CA THR A 130 10.90 -8.92 10.57
C THR A 130 11.33 -8.48 9.18
N ARG A 131 12.14 -7.42 9.07
CA ARG A 131 12.69 -6.97 7.79
C ARG A 131 13.71 -7.99 7.28
N GLU A 132 13.83 -8.07 5.96
CA GLU A 132 14.91 -8.85 5.36
C GLU A 132 16.27 -8.27 5.78
N PRO A 133 17.31 -9.10 6.01
CA PRO A 133 18.62 -8.63 6.47
C PRO A 133 19.22 -7.50 5.61
N LYS A 134 18.99 -7.53 4.29
CA LYS A 134 19.44 -6.51 3.34
C LYS A 134 18.76 -5.15 3.52
N CYS A 135 17.60 -5.09 4.17
CA CYS A 135 16.95 -3.82 4.50
C CYS A 135 17.68 -3.06 5.61
N LEU A 136 18.39 -3.76 6.50
CA LEU A 136 19.09 -3.14 7.63
C LEU A 136 20.32 -2.35 7.20
N SER A 137 20.87 -2.65 6.01
CA SER A 137 21.98 -1.90 5.42
C SER A 137 21.54 -0.73 4.52
N LYS A 138 20.23 -0.53 4.33
CA LYS A 138 19.73 0.63 3.58
C LYS A 138 19.90 1.91 4.37
N HIS A 139 20.33 2.95 3.66
CA HIS A 139 20.46 4.30 4.18
C HIS A 139 19.46 5.18 3.44
N TYR A 140 18.70 5.94 4.20
CA TYR A 140 17.69 6.84 3.67
C TYR A 140 18.17 8.29 3.79
N PRO A 141 17.76 9.20 2.87
CA PRO A 141 18.04 10.62 3.01
C PRO A 141 17.55 11.16 4.35
N SER A 142 18.29 12.10 4.95
CA SER A 142 17.87 12.76 6.18
C SER A 142 16.70 13.73 5.99
N GLN A 143 16.56 14.26 4.77
CA GLN A 143 15.46 15.14 4.38
C GLN A 143 14.42 14.31 3.61
N LEU A 144 13.35 13.94 4.29
CA LEU A 144 12.20 13.24 3.74
C LEU A 144 10.93 14.04 4.09
N PRO A 145 9.85 13.91 3.30
CA PRO A 145 8.63 14.67 3.55
C PRO A 145 7.99 14.31 4.89
N SER A 146 7.46 15.33 5.56
CA SER A 146 6.70 15.18 6.80
C SER A 146 5.41 14.36 6.59
N THR A 147 4.99 13.60 7.60
CA THR A 147 3.87 12.65 7.49
C THR A 147 2.82 12.88 8.57
N SER A 148 1.55 12.98 8.14
CA SER A 148 0.38 12.86 9.02
C SER A 148 -0.11 11.42 9.00
N VAL A 149 -0.01 10.72 10.13
CA VAL A 149 -0.53 9.35 10.28
C VAL A 149 -2.01 9.42 10.66
N ILE A 150 -2.88 8.89 9.81
CA ILE A 150 -4.33 8.92 9.98
C ILE A 150 -4.80 7.54 10.43
N ILE A 151 -5.43 7.47 11.61
CA ILE A 151 -5.97 6.23 12.18
C ILE A 151 -7.47 6.40 12.39
N ILE A 152 -8.24 5.59 11.65
CA ILE A 152 -9.70 5.55 11.77
C ILE A 152 -10.09 4.43 12.71
N PHE A 153 -11.04 4.68 13.60
CA PHE A 153 -11.56 3.65 14.49
C PHE A 153 -13.07 3.81 14.72
N HIS A 154 -13.72 2.67 14.98
CA HIS A 154 -15.11 2.59 15.40
C HIS A 154 -15.19 1.42 16.36
N ASN A 155 -15.50 1.65 17.65
CA ASN A 155 -15.59 0.60 18.67
C ASN A 155 -14.35 -0.33 18.72
N GLU A 156 -13.15 0.23 18.57
CA GLU A 156 -11.91 -0.53 18.73
C GLU A 156 -11.61 -0.81 20.21
N ALA A 157 -11.01 -1.96 20.51
CA ALA A 157 -10.49 -2.20 21.86
C ALA A 157 -9.46 -1.14 22.23
N TYR A 158 -9.66 -0.51 23.39
CA TYR A 158 -8.81 0.58 23.89
C TYR A 158 -7.31 0.22 23.86
N SER A 159 -6.95 -0.96 24.35
CA SER A 159 -5.54 -1.42 24.36
C SER A 159 -4.94 -1.59 22.97
N ALA A 160 -5.70 -2.02 21.96
CA ALA A 160 -5.22 -2.17 20.59
C ALA A 160 -5.01 -0.81 19.90
N LEU A 161 -5.96 0.13 20.09
CA LEU A 161 -5.83 1.49 19.57
C LEU A 161 -4.61 2.19 20.17
N LEU A 162 -4.46 2.16 21.50
CA LEU A 162 -3.35 2.81 22.18
C LEU A 162 -2.01 2.18 21.82
N ARG A 163 -1.96 0.85 21.64
CA ARG A 163 -0.74 0.17 21.17
C ARG A 163 -0.36 0.61 19.77
N THR A 164 -1.33 0.81 18.88
CA THR A 164 -1.09 1.38 17.54
C THR A 164 -0.48 2.77 17.63
N VAL A 165 -1.09 3.67 18.39
CA VAL A 165 -0.60 5.05 18.57
C VAL A 165 0.81 5.06 19.21
N THR A 166 0.99 4.28 20.27
CA THR A 166 2.28 4.15 20.99
C THR A 166 3.36 3.60 20.08
N SER A 167 3.04 2.60 19.25
CA SER A 167 3.96 2.01 18.28
C SER A 167 4.42 3.03 17.25
N VAL A 168 3.49 3.83 16.69
CA VAL A 168 3.82 4.91 15.73
C VAL A 168 4.72 5.96 16.40
N LEU A 169 4.37 6.45 17.59
CA LEU A 169 5.16 7.46 18.31
C LEU A 169 6.58 6.98 18.62
N ASN A 170 6.73 5.73 19.05
CA ASN A 170 8.01 5.20 19.51
C ASN A 170 8.95 4.77 18.37
N ARG A 171 8.42 4.45 17.19
CA ARG A 171 9.19 3.86 16.07
C ARG A 171 9.22 4.72 14.81
N SER A 172 8.70 5.95 14.87
CA SER A 172 8.79 6.92 13.78
C SER A 172 9.78 8.03 14.14
N PRO A 173 10.71 8.42 13.24
CA PRO A 173 11.61 9.53 13.51
C PRO A 173 10.86 10.83 13.85
N PRO A 174 11.18 11.53 14.95
CA PRO A 174 10.40 12.68 15.42
C PRO A 174 10.28 13.84 14.42
N HIS A 175 11.25 13.99 13.51
CA HIS A 175 11.25 15.04 12.48
C HIS A 175 10.40 14.66 11.25
N LEU A 176 10.08 13.36 11.06
CA LEU A 176 9.24 12.88 9.95
C LEU A 176 7.78 12.71 10.37
N LEU A 177 7.52 12.38 11.63
CA LEU A 177 6.15 12.29 12.16
C LEU A 177 5.63 13.69 12.50
N HIS A 178 4.82 14.28 11.63
CA HIS A 178 4.21 15.59 11.82
C HIS A 178 3.12 15.54 12.88
N GLU A 179 2.17 14.62 12.72
CA GLU A 179 1.02 14.45 13.61
C GLU A 179 0.41 13.05 13.46
N ILE A 180 -0.39 12.65 14.44
CA ILE A 180 -1.29 11.50 14.39
C ILE A 180 -2.72 12.03 14.46
N VAL A 181 -3.50 11.80 13.41
CA VAL A 181 -4.91 12.20 13.30
C VAL A 181 -5.77 10.97 13.58
N LEU A 182 -6.34 10.93 14.78
CA LEU A 182 -7.34 9.94 15.18
C LEU A 182 -8.73 10.40 14.71
N VAL A 183 -9.46 9.52 14.05
CA VAL A 183 -10.86 9.79 13.65
C VAL A 183 -11.76 8.72 14.23
N ASP A 184 -12.59 9.13 15.18
CA ASP A 184 -13.65 8.33 15.79
C ASP A 184 -14.89 8.36 14.90
N ASP A 185 -15.16 7.26 14.20
CA ASP A 185 -16.35 7.10 13.36
C ASP A 185 -17.57 6.66 14.18
N LYS A 186 -17.95 7.51 15.16
CA LYS A 186 -19.07 7.32 16.08
C LYS A 186 -18.97 6.01 16.87
N SER A 187 -17.96 5.91 17.74
CA SER A 187 -17.89 4.83 18.73
C SER A 187 -18.92 5.05 19.85
N ASP A 188 -19.37 3.93 20.44
CA ASP A 188 -20.25 3.89 21.62
C ASP A 188 -19.53 3.27 22.84
N HIS A 189 -18.31 2.74 22.65
CA HIS A 189 -17.50 2.18 23.72
C HIS A 189 -17.05 3.27 24.71
N THR A 190 -17.35 3.09 26.00
CA THR A 190 -17.12 4.11 27.05
C THR A 190 -15.66 4.54 27.19
N ASP A 191 -14.72 3.59 27.13
CA ASP A 191 -13.28 3.89 27.17
C ASP A 191 -12.77 4.75 25.99
N LEU A 192 -13.50 4.82 24.88
CA LEU A 192 -13.12 5.64 23.71
C LEU A 192 -13.61 7.08 23.83
N GLY A 193 -14.33 7.44 24.89
CA GLY A 193 -14.74 8.82 25.21
C GLY A 193 -13.68 9.58 25.99
N VAL A 194 -14.05 10.03 27.20
CA VAL A 194 -13.24 10.90 28.07
C VAL A 194 -11.85 10.32 28.37
N LYS A 195 -11.76 9.00 28.54
CA LYS A 195 -10.48 8.33 28.83
C LYS A 195 -9.49 8.48 27.67
N LEU A 196 -9.95 8.24 26.43
CA LEU A 196 -9.14 8.48 25.23
C LEU A 196 -8.79 9.96 25.06
N ASP A 197 -9.74 10.88 25.30
CA ASP A 197 -9.47 12.32 25.21
C ASP A 197 -8.34 12.74 26.17
N ASN A 198 -8.33 12.22 27.39
CA ASN A 198 -7.27 12.49 28.36
C ASN A 198 -5.92 11.91 27.92
N PHE A 199 -5.90 10.71 27.33
CA PHE A 199 -4.68 10.14 26.75
C PHE A 199 -4.12 11.01 25.62
N THR A 200 -4.97 11.50 24.70
CA THR A 200 -4.50 12.32 23.57
C THR A 200 -3.82 13.61 24.00
N LYS A 201 -4.24 14.20 25.15
CA LYS A 201 -3.64 15.42 25.70
C LYS A 201 -2.20 15.23 26.20
N LEU A 202 -1.73 13.99 26.39
CA LEU A 202 -0.36 13.70 26.83
C LEU A 202 0.69 13.96 25.74
N GLU A 203 0.29 13.95 24.47
CA GLU A 203 1.19 14.13 23.32
C GLU A 203 0.62 15.15 22.33
N PRO A 204 1.25 16.35 22.21
CA PRO A 204 0.77 17.41 21.32
C PRO A 204 0.63 17.03 19.84
N LYS A 205 1.35 15.99 19.39
CA LYS A 205 1.21 15.48 18.02
C LYS A 205 -0.08 14.71 17.76
N ILE A 206 -0.84 14.33 18.79
CA ILE A 206 -2.09 13.59 18.63
C ILE A 206 -3.25 14.58 18.51
N LYS A 207 -4.03 14.46 17.43
CA LYS A 207 -5.30 15.18 17.22
C LYS A 207 -6.43 14.18 17.09
N ILE A 208 -7.58 14.47 17.70
CA ILE A 208 -8.76 13.61 17.63
C ILE A 208 -9.94 14.35 17.00
N HIS A 209 -10.58 13.70 16.04
CA HIS A 209 -11.81 14.15 15.39
C HIS A 209 -12.91 13.13 15.65
N ARG A 210 -14.12 13.59 15.98
CA ARG A 210 -15.25 12.72 16.33
C ARG A 210 -16.44 12.99 15.43
N HIS A 211 -16.99 11.94 14.84
CA HIS A 211 -18.23 12.04 14.09
C HIS A 211 -19.45 11.95 15.01
N SER A 212 -20.45 12.78 14.75
CA SER A 212 -21.74 12.74 15.46
C SER A 212 -22.65 11.60 15.00
N LYS A 213 -22.39 11.04 13.82
CA LYS A 213 -23.08 9.87 13.25
C LYS A 213 -22.06 8.93 12.61
N ARG A 214 -22.43 7.65 12.45
CA ARG A 214 -21.56 6.68 11.79
C ARG A 214 -21.51 6.94 10.29
N GLU A 215 -20.35 7.36 9.81
CA GLU A 215 -20.12 7.74 8.41
C GLU A 215 -19.52 6.59 7.59
N GLY A 216 -18.76 5.70 8.21
CA GLY A 216 -18.00 4.64 7.54
C GLY A 216 -16.54 5.00 7.28
N LEU A 217 -15.73 3.98 7.00
CA LEU A 217 -14.27 4.08 6.82
C LEU A 217 -13.90 5.15 5.80
N ILE A 218 -14.59 5.17 4.66
CA ILE A 218 -14.24 6.03 3.52
C ILE A 218 -14.39 7.50 3.90
N ARG A 219 -15.55 7.87 4.43
CA ARG A 219 -15.85 9.23 4.86
C ARG A 219 -15.00 9.65 6.06
N ALA A 220 -14.72 8.74 6.99
CA ALA A 220 -13.80 9.00 8.10
C ALA A 220 -12.35 9.21 7.64
N ARG A 221 -11.85 8.43 6.67
CA ARG A 221 -10.54 8.70 6.03
C ARG A 221 -10.51 10.07 5.39
N MET A 222 -11.60 10.49 4.76
CA MET A 222 -11.72 11.82 4.16
C MET A 222 -11.71 12.94 5.21
N THR A 223 -12.34 12.75 6.37
CA THR A 223 -12.22 13.66 7.51
C THR A 223 -10.76 13.79 7.96
N GLY A 224 -10.08 12.65 8.17
CA GLY A 224 -8.67 12.63 8.57
C GLY A 224 -7.74 13.29 7.54
N ALA A 225 -7.94 12.98 6.25
CA ALA A 225 -7.15 13.55 5.15
C ALA A 225 -7.31 15.06 5.03
N LYS A 226 -8.53 15.58 5.24
CA LYS A 226 -8.80 17.03 5.22
C LYS A 226 -8.22 17.75 6.43
N ALA A 227 -8.20 17.10 7.59
CA ALA A 227 -7.63 17.66 8.82
C ALA A 227 -6.09 17.60 8.84
N ALA A 228 -5.51 16.64 8.12
CA ALA A 228 -4.07 16.45 8.02
C ALA A 228 -3.37 17.62 7.31
N SER A 229 -2.18 17.94 7.82
CA SER A 229 -1.36 19.08 7.43
C SER A 229 0.08 18.73 7.05
N GLY A 230 0.49 17.47 7.22
CA GLY A 230 1.77 16.95 6.73
C GLY A 230 1.77 16.80 5.19
N GLU A 231 2.96 16.71 4.62
CA GLU A 231 3.15 16.56 3.17
C GLU A 231 2.66 15.19 2.65
N VAL A 232 2.80 14.15 3.46
CA VAL A 232 2.34 12.79 3.17
C VAL A 232 1.19 12.40 4.09
N LEU A 233 0.14 11.81 3.52
CA LEU A 233 -0.92 11.13 4.25
C LEU A 233 -0.55 9.65 4.38
N LEU A 234 -0.53 9.13 5.61
CA LEU A 234 -0.29 7.71 5.86
C LEU A 234 -1.45 7.13 6.65
N PHE A 235 -2.24 6.27 6.00
CA PHE A 235 -3.38 5.61 6.63
C PHE A 235 -2.94 4.32 7.32
N LEU A 236 -3.40 4.11 8.56
CA LEU A 236 -3.27 2.87 9.32
C LEU A 236 -4.62 2.47 9.94
N ASP A 237 -4.84 1.17 10.07
CA ASP A 237 -5.94 0.65 10.89
C ASP A 237 -5.60 0.78 12.38
N SER A 238 -6.61 0.82 13.25
CA SER A 238 -6.51 1.01 14.69
C SER A 238 -5.99 -0.18 15.51
N HIS A 239 -5.51 -1.23 14.85
CA HIS A 239 -5.02 -2.47 15.45
C HIS A 239 -3.74 -2.93 14.73
N CYS A 240 -2.77 -2.01 14.66
CA CYS A 240 -1.48 -2.24 14.03
C CYS A 240 -0.32 -2.08 15.02
N GLU A 241 0.82 -2.69 14.72
CA GLU A 241 2.10 -2.40 15.36
C GLU A 241 3.16 -2.24 14.28
N VAL A 242 3.79 -1.07 14.19
CA VAL A 242 4.80 -0.78 13.16
C VAL A 242 6.15 -1.34 13.57
N ASN A 243 6.96 -1.80 12.61
CA ASN A 243 8.30 -2.31 12.88
C ASN A 243 9.35 -1.17 12.95
N LEU A 244 10.60 -1.50 13.25
CA LEU A 244 11.72 -0.58 13.21
C LEU A 244 11.99 -0.12 11.76
N GLY A 245 12.26 1.17 11.56
CA GLY A 245 12.56 1.75 10.24
C GLY A 245 11.45 1.55 9.21
N TRP A 246 10.18 1.53 9.65
CA TRP A 246 9.04 1.28 8.78
C TRP A 246 8.67 2.49 7.91
N LEU A 247 9.00 3.71 8.34
CA LEU A 247 8.45 4.93 7.76
C LEU A 247 9.33 5.46 6.62
N GLU A 248 10.63 5.54 6.85
CA GLU A 248 11.64 6.07 5.93
C GLU A 248 11.58 5.41 4.53
N PRO A 249 11.45 4.07 4.39
CA PRO A 249 11.33 3.43 3.09
C PRO A 249 10.08 3.85 2.32
N LEU A 250 8.99 4.22 3.00
CA LEU A 250 7.77 4.69 2.34
C LEU A 250 7.96 6.12 1.83
N LEU A 251 8.52 6.98 2.68
CA LEU A 251 8.69 8.41 2.37
C LEU A 251 9.74 8.65 1.29
N GLU A 252 10.82 7.87 1.26
CA GLU A 252 11.81 7.93 0.19
C GLU A 252 11.17 7.72 -1.19
N ARG A 253 10.27 6.75 -1.30
CA ARG A 253 9.60 6.42 -2.57
C ARG A 253 8.67 7.53 -3.04
N ILE A 254 7.98 8.19 -2.12
CA ILE A 254 7.14 9.36 -2.43
C ILE A 254 8.02 10.58 -2.78
N ALA A 255 9.15 10.77 -2.09
CA ALA A 255 10.10 11.84 -2.38
C ALA A 255 10.73 11.70 -3.77
N ILE A 256 10.98 10.47 -4.23
CA ILE A 256 11.49 10.19 -5.59
C ILE A 256 10.44 10.54 -6.64
N ASN A 257 9.17 10.20 -6.41
CA ASN A 257 8.08 10.60 -7.28
C ASN A 257 6.78 10.71 -6.48
N ARG A 258 6.24 11.92 -6.47
CA ARG A 258 5.01 12.29 -5.77
C ARG A 258 3.79 11.45 -6.16
N SER A 259 3.76 10.93 -7.40
CA SER A 259 2.67 10.08 -7.89
C SER A 259 2.78 8.61 -7.45
N ASN A 260 3.80 8.25 -6.67
CA ASN A 260 3.92 6.94 -6.07
C ASN A 260 2.98 6.83 -4.86
N VAL A 261 2.18 5.77 -4.84
CA VAL A 261 1.37 5.35 -3.70
C VAL A 261 1.99 4.07 -3.16
N VAL A 262 2.33 4.07 -1.88
CA VAL A 262 3.22 3.04 -1.32
C VAL A 262 2.55 2.33 -0.15
N CYS A 263 2.65 1.01 -0.11
CA CYS A 263 2.13 0.16 0.94
C CYS A 263 3.30 -0.51 1.70
N PRO A 264 3.23 -0.61 3.04
CA PRO A 264 4.12 -1.51 3.76
C PRO A 264 3.77 -2.97 3.46
N VAL A 265 4.70 -3.88 3.70
CA VAL A 265 4.34 -5.29 3.86
C VAL A 265 3.61 -5.48 5.18
N ILE A 266 2.43 -6.09 5.08
CA ILE A 266 1.55 -6.30 6.21
C ILE A 266 1.88 -7.65 6.84
N ASP A 267 2.50 -7.61 8.02
CA ASP A 267 2.76 -8.78 8.85
C ASP A 267 1.52 -9.17 9.66
N VAL A 268 1.53 -10.37 10.23
CA VAL A 268 0.39 -10.92 10.98
C VAL A 268 0.62 -10.74 12.47
N ILE A 269 -0.34 -10.15 13.15
CA ILE A 269 -0.50 -10.25 14.60
C ILE A 269 -1.61 -11.26 14.86
N SER A 270 -1.25 -12.40 15.46
CA SER A 270 -2.21 -13.51 15.71
C SER A 270 -3.40 -13.01 16.53
N LEU A 271 -4.62 -13.26 16.07
CA LEU A 271 -5.84 -12.87 16.80
C LEU A 271 -5.97 -13.55 18.18
N ASP A 272 -5.36 -14.73 18.37
CA ASP A 272 -5.46 -15.48 19.63
C ASP A 272 -4.33 -15.15 20.59
N LYS A 273 -3.08 -15.21 20.09
CA LYS A 273 -1.87 -15.07 20.91
C LYS A 273 -1.25 -13.67 20.86
N LEU A 274 -1.74 -12.81 19.97
CA LEU A 274 -1.17 -11.50 19.68
C LEU A 274 0.34 -11.56 19.39
N MET A 275 0.83 -12.69 18.88
CA MET A 275 2.22 -12.83 18.45
C MET A 275 2.38 -12.15 17.10
N TYR A 276 3.38 -11.28 17.01
CA TYR A 276 3.81 -10.67 15.76
C TYR A 276 4.64 -11.69 14.98
N SER A 277 4.27 -11.99 13.74
CA SER A 277 5.08 -12.80 12.84
C SER A 277 4.91 -12.35 11.40
N THR A 278 5.89 -12.67 10.57
CA THR A 278 5.72 -12.59 9.12
C THR A 278 4.58 -13.48 8.66
N ILE A 279 4.02 -13.18 7.48
CA ILE A 279 3.08 -14.09 6.82
C ILE A 279 3.77 -15.46 6.67
N ARG A 280 3.17 -16.52 7.22
CA ARG A 280 3.58 -17.90 6.94
C ARG A 280 3.20 -18.22 5.50
N GLY A 281 4.15 -18.08 4.58
CA GLY A 281 3.96 -18.25 3.15
C GLY A 281 5.17 -17.67 2.40
N PRO A 282 5.31 -17.91 1.09
CA PRO A 282 6.49 -17.48 0.38
C PRO A 282 6.67 -15.95 0.51
N PRO A 283 7.87 -15.46 0.87
CA PRO A 283 8.21 -14.06 0.63
C PRO A 283 7.91 -13.73 -0.82
N GLY A 284 7.35 -12.55 -1.05
CA GLY A 284 6.99 -12.12 -2.40
C GLY A 284 5.55 -12.43 -2.79
N VAL A 285 4.60 -11.86 -2.03
CA VAL A 285 3.24 -11.63 -2.52
C VAL A 285 3.03 -10.15 -2.86
N ARG A 286 2.11 -9.89 -3.78
CA ARG A 286 1.57 -8.57 -4.12
C ARG A 286 0.05 -8.62 -4.14
N GLY A 287 -0.61 -7.46 -4.16
CA GLY A 287 -2.06 -7.37 -4.24
C GLY A 287 -2.58 -7.62 -5.65
N GLY A 288 -3.64 -8.40 -5.75
CA GLY A 288 -4.45 -8.56 -6.95
C GLY A 288 -5.94 -8.62 -6.60
N PHE A 289 -6.76 -9.06 -7.54
CA PHE A 289 -8.19 -9.26 -7.32
C PHE A 289 -8.71 -10.48 -8.11
N ASN A 290 -9.94 -10.89 -7.82
CA ASN A 290 -10.68 -11.85 -8.65
C ASN A 290 -11.87 -11.16 -9.32
N TRP A 291 -12.49 -11.81 -10.30
CA TRP A 291 -13.66 -11.28 -11.01
C TRP A 291 -14.95 -11.15 -10.16
N ASN A 292 -14.89 -11.44 -8.86
CA ASN A 292 -15.94 -11.09 -7.90
C ASN A 292 -15.65 -9.74 -7.20
N LEU A 293 -14.62 -9.02 -7.66
CA LEU A 293 -14.12 -7.77 -7.08
C LEU A 293 -13.74 -7.93 -5.61
N GLN A 294 -13.04 -9.03 -5.31
CA GLN A 294 -12.44 -9.28 -4.02
C GLN A 294 -10.92 -9.19 -4.14
N PHE A 295 -10.30 -8.48 -3.19
CA PHE A 295 -8.85 -8.47 -3.04
C PHE A 295 -8.29 -9.88 -2.81
N LYS A 296 -7.12 -10.16 -3.39
CA LYS A 296 -6.37 -11.40 -3.21
C LYS A 296 -4.89 -11.11 -3.13
N TRP A 297 -4.20 -11.76 -2.19
CA TRP A 297 -2.74 -11.88 -2.26
C TRP A 297 -2.36 -12.84 -3.39
N LYS A 298 -1.36 -12.46 -4.18
CA LYS A 298 -0.85 -13.22 -5.33
C LYS A 298 0.66 -13.28 -5.25
N LYS A 299 1.26 -14.40 -5.68
CA LYS A 299 2.71 -14.50 -5.79
C LYS A 299 3.23 -13.44 -6.76
N ILE A 300 4.37 -12.83 -6.47
CA ILE A 300 5.04 -11.90 -7.39
C ILE A 300 5.44 -12.69 -8.66
N PRO A 301 5.02 -12.23 -9.85
CA PRO A 301 5.34 -12.92 -11.09
C PRO A 301 6.82 -12.77 -11.46
N GLU A 302 7.32 -13.69 -12.27
CA GLU A 302 8.74 -13.75 -12.65
C GLU A 302 9.23 -12.47 -13.34
N TYR A 303 8.40 -11.84 -14.19
CA TYR A 303 8.79 -10.58 -14.85
C TYR A 303 9.06 -9.45 -13.85
N GLU A 304 8.32 -9.42 -12.74
CA GLU A 304 8.48 -8.40 -11.71
C GLU A 304 9.70 -8.69 -10.83
N GLN A 305 10.00 -9.97 -10.57
CA GLN A 305 11.26 -10.36 -9.94
C GLN A 305 12.47 -9.96 -10.79
N LYS A 306 12.40 -10.17 -12.11
CA LYS A 306 13.45 -9.76 -13.06
C LYS A 306 13.61 -8.24 -13.13
N ARG A 307 12.52 -7.45 -13.16
CA ARG A 307 12.58 -5.98 -13.11
C ARG A 307 13.37 -5.49 -11.90
N ARG A 308 13.19 -6.17 -10.76
CA ARG A 308 13.85 -5.86 -9.49
C ARG A 308 15.29 -6.40 -9.42
N GLY A 309 15.77 -7.11 -10.45
CA GLY A 309 17.08 -7.78 -10.41
C GLY A 309 17.16 -8.84 -9.30
N HIS A 310 16.02 -9.43 -8.92
CA HIS A 310 15.89 -10.31 -7.76
C HIS A 310 16.35 -9.69 -6.42
N ASP A 311 16.39 -8.36 -6.32
CA ASP A 311 16.62 -7.66 -5.06
C ASP A 311 15.32 -7.55 -4.26
N GLU A 312 15.25 -8.34 -3.19
CA GLU A 312 14.11 -8.43 -2.28
C GLU A 312 13.81 -7.12 -1.55
N THR A 313 14.76 -6.18 -1.52
CA THR A 313 14.58 -4.88 -0.86
C THR A 313 13.96 -3.82 -1.78
N ARG A 314 13.88 -4.08 -3.09
CA ARG A 314 13.29 -3.15 -4.06
C ARG A 314 11.78 -3.19 -4.02
N GLU A 315 11.18 -2.05 -4.32
CA GLU A 315 9.73 -1.88 -4.45
C GLU A 315 9.14 -2.91 -5.41
N VAL A 316 7.94 -3.39 -5.10
CA VAL A 316 7.18 -4.34 -5.91
C VAL A 316 5.98 -3.63 -6.50
N TYR A 317 5.83 -3.62 -7.82
CA TYR A 317 4.62 -3.07 -8.45
C TYR A 317 3.44 -3.98 -8.16
N SER A 318 2.41 -3.42 -7.53
CA SER A 318 1.24 -4.13 -7.05
C SER A 318 0.00 -3.69 -7.84
N PRO A 319 -0.70 -4.60 -8.56
CA PRO A 319 -1.94 -4.28 -9.25
C PRO A 319 -2.97 -3.63 -8.32
N THR A 320 -3.11 -4.15 -7.11
CA THR A 320 -4.04 -3.61 -6.10
C THR A 320 -3.39 -3.51 -4.72
N MET A 321 -4.04 -2.78 -3.82
CA MET A 321 -3.67 -2.72 -2.40
C MET A 321 -4.73 -3.40 -1.53
N ALA A 322 -4.31 -3.88 -0.35
CA ALA A 322 -5.24 -4.32 0.68
C ALA A 322 -6.15 -3.16 1.16
N GLY A 323 -5.60 -1.93 1.16
CA GLY A 323 -6.34 -0.69 1.37
C GLY A 323 -6.36 -0.18 2.81
N GLY A 324 -6.00 -1.00 3.80
CA GLY A 324 -5.90 -0.58 5.21
C GLY A 324 -4.69 0.32 5.50
N LEU A 325 -3.55 0.01 4.87
CA LEU A 325 -2.25 0.57 5.19
C LEU A 325 -1.55 1.06 3.91
N PHE A 326 -1.38 2.39 3.77
CA PHE A 326 -0.63 2.99 2.66
C PHE A 326 -0.26 4.44 2.96
N ALA A 327 0.77 4.93 2.28
CA ALA A 327 1.16 6.33 2.25
C ALA A 327 1.02 6.92 0.84
N ILE A 328 0.64 8.19 0.77
CA ILE A 328 0.44 8.94 -0.47
C ILE A 328 0.76 10.42 -0.23
N ASP A 329 1.35 11.09 -1.22
CA ASP A 329 1.46 12.55 -1.19
C ASP A 329 0.08 13.20 -1.03
N ARG A 330 -0.04 14.13 -0.09
CA ARG A 330 -1.32 14.75 0.28
C ARG A 330 -1.95 15.49 -0.90
N SER A 331 -1.18 16.28 -1.62
CA SER A 331 -1.68 17.03 -2.75
C SER A 331 -2.10 16.08 -3.88
N TYR A 332 -1.32 15.04 -4.14
CA TYR A 332 -1.62 14.04 -5.18
C TYR A 332 -2.90 13.27 -4.84
N PHE A 333 -3.10 12.89 -3.57
CA PHE A 333 -4.34 12.26 -3.11
C PHE A 333 -5.59 13.07 -3.48
N PHE A 334 -5.56 14.38 -3.26
CA PHE A 334 -6.69 15.26 -3.62
C PHE A 334 -6.79 15.51 -5.12
N GLU A 335 -5.66 15.66 -5.82
CA GLU A 335 -5.64 15.88 -7.28
C GLU A 335 -6.23 14.70 -8.05
N ILE A 336 -5.93 13.47 -7.65
CA ILE A 336 -6.55 12.29 -8.26
C ILE A 336 -7.99 12.08 -7.79
N GLY A 337 -8.58 12.99 -7.00
CA GLY A 337 -9.97 12.93 -6.56
C GLY A 337 -10.22 12.04 -5.35
N ALA A 338 -9.24 11.92 -4.44
CA ALA A 338 -9.36 11.35 -3.10
C ALA A 338 -10.08 10.00 -3.03
N TYR A 339 -11.17 9.84 -2.28
CA TYR A 339 -12.06 8.67 -2.36
C TYR A 339 -13.42 9.03 -2.97
N ASP A 340 -14.11 8.04 -3.55
CA ASP A 340 -15.51 8.16 -3.94
C ASP A 340 -16.41 8.25 -2.70
N MET A 341 -16.93 9.44 -2.41
CA MET A 341 -17.79 9.72 -1.25
C MET A 341 -19.15 9.01 -1.30
N GLY A 342 -19.56 8.49 -2.47
CA GLY A 342 -20.79 7.74 -2.65
C GLY A 342 -20.70 6.25 -2.28
N MET A 343 -19.51 5.77 -1.93
CA MET A 343 -19.32 4.44 -1.34
C MET A 343 -19.65 4.43 0.15
N ASP A 344 -20.23 3.33 0.62
CA ASP A 344 -20.76 3.21 1.97
C ASP A 344 -19.93 2.28 2.85
N ILE A 345 -19.77 2.66 4.11
CA ILE A 345 -19.16 1.90 5.21
C ILE A 345 -17.76 1.34 4.93
N TRP A 346 -17.65 0.27 4.15
CA TRP A 346 -16.41 -0.43 3.89
C TRP A 346 -16.51 -1.31 2.64
N GLY A 347 -15.39 -1.42 1.92
CA GLY A 347 -15.13 -2.42 0.88
C GLY A 347 -15.33 -1.87 -0.54
N GLY A 348 -14.47 -2.32 -1.45
CA GLY A 348 -14.41 -1.87 -2.84
C GLY A 348 -13.53 -0.64 -3.05
N GLU A 349 -13.36 0.20 -2.03
CA GLU A 349 -12.58 1.45 -2.11
C GLU A 349 -11.10 1.19 -2.40
N ASN A 350 -10.58 0.08 -1.89
CA ASN A 350 -9.20 -0.33 -2.11
C ASN A 350 -8.93 -0.72 -3.56
N LEU A 351 -9.90 -1.35 -4.24
CA LEU A 351 -9.80 -1.69 -5.65
C LEU A 351 -10.03 -0.45 -6.52
N GLU A 352 -11.03 0.38 -6.20
CA GLU A 352 -11.33 1.63 -6.93
C GLU A 352 -10.11 2.54 -6.97
N ILE A 353 -9.48 2.81 -5.81
CA ILE A 353 -8.31 3.68 -5.77
C ILE A 353 -7.12 3.04 -6.46
N SER A 354 -6.95 1.71 -6.39
CA SER A 354 -5.88 1.00 -7.09
C SER A 354 -5.97 1.17 -8.61
N PHE A 355 -7.17 0.95 -9.17
CA PHE A 355 -7.42 1.11 -10.61
C PHE A 355 -7.17 2.55 -11.02
N ARG A 356 -7.72 3.50 -10.28
CA ARG A 356 -7.53 4.93 -10.54
C ARG A 356 -6.06 5.35 -10.49
N ILE A 357 -5.29 4.94 -9.48
CA ILE A 357 -3.86 5.27 -9.37
C ILE A 357 -3.13 4.86 -10.64
N TRP A 358 -3.27 3.60 -11.06
CA TRP A 358 -2.58 3.08 -12.24
C TRP A 358 -3.08 3.72 -13.54
N MET A 359 -4.39 3.75 -13.72
CA MET A 359 -5.00 4.23 -14.97
C MET A 359 -4.80 5.73 -15.17
N CYS A 360 -4.62 6.51 -14.10
CA CYS A 360 -4.45 7.95 -14.17
C CYS A 360 -2.98 8.40 -13.98
N GLY A 361 -2.00 7.50 -14.19
CA GLY A 361 -0.58 7.85 -14.34
C GLY A 361 0.30 7.70 -13.09
N GLY A 362 -0.27 7.27 -11.96
CA GLY A 362 0.49 6.93 -10.76
C GLY A 362 1.06 5.52 -10.76
N LYS A 363 1.71 5.16 -9.66
CA LYS A 363 2.21 3.80 -9.40
C LYS A 363 1.78 3.34 -8.03
N LEU A 364 1.42 2.06 -7.92
CA LEU A 364 1.14 1.43 -6.64
C LEU A 364 2.25 0.44 -6.31
N GLU A 365 2.98 0.71 -5.24
CA GLU A 365 4.18 -0.01 -4.85
C GLU A 365 4.02 -0.65 -3.47
N LEU A 366 4.42 -1.91 -3.33
CA LEU A 366 4.62 -2.55 -2.03
C LEU A 366 6.10 -2.45 -1.66
N ILE A 367 6.42 -1.96 -0.46
CA ILE A 367 7.79 -1.65 -0.04
C ILE A 367 8.28 -2.69 0.99
N PRO A 368 9.14 -3.65 0.60
CA PRO A 368 9.50 -4.79 1.45
C PRO A 368 10.19 -4.43 2.76
N CYS A 369 10.96 -3.33 2.76
CA CYS A 369 11.67 -2.86 3.95
C CYS A 369 10.77 -2.13 4.96
N SER A 370 9.53 -1.80 4.58
CA SER A 370 8.54 -1.27 5.50
C SER A 370 7.63 -2.40 5.97
N ARG A 371 7.60 -2.66 7.28
CA ARG A 371 6.86 -3.76 7.90
C ARG A 371 5.88 -3.21 8.93
N VAL A 372 4.62 -3.61 8.83
CA VAL A 372 3.58 -3.25 9.80
C VAL A 372 2.75 -4.49 10.12
N GLY A 373 2.71 -4.88 11.39
CA GLY A 373 1.86 -5.96 11.85
C GLY A 373 0.40 -5.52 11.95
N HIS A 374 -0.52 -6.39 11.55
CA HIS A 374 -1.96 -6.16 11.60
C HIS A 374 -2.69 -7.33 12.25
N ILE A 375 -3.68 -7.04 13.10
CA ILE A 375 -4.57 -8.07 13.67
C ILE A 375 -5.64 -8.47 12.63
N PHE A 376 -5.38 -9.54 11.89
CA PHE A 376 -6.35 -10.10 10.95
C PHE A 376 -7.48 -10.83 11.69
N ARG A 377 -8.71 -10.36 11.54
CA ARG A 377 -9.92 -10.93 12.16
C ARG A 377 -10.59 -11.95 11.24
N LYS A 378 -11.28 -12.93 11.82
CA LYS A 378 -12.08 -13.92 11.06
C LYS A 378 -13.37 -13.33 10.49
N SER A 379 -13.91 -12.33 11.18
CA SER A 379 -15.10 -11.58 10.78
C SER A 379 -14.97 -10.13 11.25
N GLN A 380 -15.64 -9.23 10.55
CA GLN A 380 -15.74 -7.83 10.92
C GLN A 380 -16.69 -7.71 12.14
N PRO A 381 -16.26 -7.09 13.26
CA PRO A 381 -17.09 -7.00 14.46
C PRO A 381 -18.14 -5.88 14.41
N TYR A 382 -18.23 -5.15 13.30
CA TYR A 382 -19.09 -3.97 13.17
C TYR A 382 -20.38 -4.29 12.42
N SER A 383 -21.42 -3.48 12.69
CA SER A 383 -22.69 -3.60 12.00
C SER A 383 -22.62 -3.03 10.57
N PHE A 384 -23.36 -3.67 9.67
CA PHE A 384 -23.54 -3.23 8.29
C PHE A 384 -25.03 -2.98 8.09
N PRO A 385 -25.51 -1.72 8.19
CA PRO A 385 -26.91 -1.40 7.95
C PRO A 385 -27.33 -1.89 6.56
N GLY A 386 -28.35 -2.74 6.47
CA GLY A 386 -28.79 -3.36 5.21
C GLY A 386 -27.97 -4.59 4.76
N GLY A 387 -26.99 -5.03 5.55
CA GLY A 387 -26.18 -6.23 5.31
C GLY A 387 -24.90 -5.96 4.50
N VAL A 388 -23.86 -6.76 4.80
CA VAL A 388 -22.53 -6.68 4.16
C VAL A 388 -22.63 -6.78 2.64
N ASP A 389 -23.43 -7.73 2.14
CA ASP A 389 -23.57 -7.95 0.70
C ASP A 389 -24.18 -6.74 -0.01
N THR A 390 -25.18 -6.07 0.58
CA THR A 390 -25.82 -4.90 -0.04
C THR A 390 -24.82 -3.76 -0.22
N ILE A 391 -24.04 -3.47 0.82
CA ILE A 391 -23.02 -2.42 0.81
C ILE A 391 -21.90 -2.76 -0.16
N LEU A 392 -21.34 -3.97 -0.08
CA LEU A 392 -20.25 -4.39 -0.96
C LEU A 392 -20.67 -4.43 -2.43
N ILE A 393 -21.87 -4.92 -2.73
CA ILE A 393 -22.41 -4.92 -4.10
C ILE A 393 -22.52 -3.48 -4.60
N ARG A 394 -23.10 -2.57 -3.82
CA ARG A 394 -23.23 -1.16 -4.21
C ARG A 394 -21.85 -0.53 -4.52
N ASN A 395 -20.87 -0.66 -3.62
CA ASN A 395 -19.54 -0.09 -3.81
C ASN A 395 -18.82 -0.73 -5.02
N ASN A 396 -18.91 -2.05 -5.18
CA ASN A 396 -18.32 -2.76 -6.31
C ASN A 396 -18.99 -2.42 -7.64
N MET A 397 -20.29 -2.12 -7.66
CA MET A 397 -20.94 -1.60 -8.87
C MET A 397 -20.42 -0.22 -9.22
N ARG A 398 -20.28 0.70 -8.24
CA ARG A 398 -19.71 2.04 -8.48
C ARG A 398 -18.32 1.96 -9.10
N LEU A 399 -17.43 1.13 -8.55
CA LEU A 399 -16.07 0.99 -9.11
C LEU A 399 -16.08 0.33 -10.49
N ALA A 400 -16.95 -0.67 -10.73
CA ALA A 400 -17.03 -1.36 -11.99
C ALA A 400 -17.54 -0.45 -13.11
N GLU A 401 -18.57 0.33 -12.84
CA GLU A 401 -19.15 1.28 -13.79
C GLU A 401 -18.19 2.41 -14.17
N VAL A 402 -17.36 2.88 -13.22
CA VAL A 402 -16.44 3.98 -13.47
C VAL A 402 -15.14 3.50 -14.13
N TRP A 403 -14.59 2.35 -13.74
CA TRP A 403 -13.20 2.00 -14.05
C TRP A 403 -13.02 0.77 -14.93
N MET A 404 -14.00 -0.12 -15.06
CA MET A 404 -13.77 -1.44 -15.69
C MET A 404 -14.17 -1.54 -17.17
N ASP A 405 -14.71 -0.47 -17.76
CA ASP A 405 -15.14 -0.45 -19.17
C ASP A 405 -16.01 -1.68 -19.51
N GLU A 406 -15.74 -2.39 -20.62
CA GLU A 406 -16.42 -3.62 -21.01
C GLU A 406 -16.18 -4.81 -20.05
N TYR A 407 -15.10 -4.79 -19.27
CA TYR A 407 -14.75 -5.90 -18.37
C TYR A 407 -15.67 -5.98 -17.14
N LYS A 408 -16.47 -4.95 -16.86
CA LYS A 408 -17.52 -4.99 -15.82
C LYS A 408 -18.53 -6.11 -16.08
N GLU A 409 -18.71 -6.52 -17.33
CA GLU A 409 -19.61 -7.60 -17.71
C GLU A 409 -19.20 -8.94 -17.06
N HIS A 410 -17.90 -9.17 -16.82
CA HIS A 410 -17.43 -10.35 -16.09
C HIS A 410 -17.86 -10.37 -14.62
N TYR A 411 -17.95 -9.20 -13.98
CA TYR A 411 -18.46 -9.08 -12.63
C TYR A 411 -19.98 -9.33 -12.60
N TYR A 412 -20.71 -8.72 -13.52
CA TYR A 412 -22.17 -8.87 -13.59
C TYR A 412 -22.64 -10.25 -14.02
N ALA A 413 -21.93 -10.92 -14.93
CA ALA A 413 -22.29 -12.26 -15.42
C ALA A 413 -22.36 -13.31 -14.29
N LYS A 414 -21.57 -13.14 -13.23
CA LYS A 414 -21.57 -14.04 -12.08
C LYS A 414 -22.73 -13.83 -11.11
N ARG A 415 -23.34 -12.65 -11.13
CA ARG A 415 -24.48 -12.30 -10.28
C ARG A 415 -25.48 -11.45 -11.07
N PRO A 416 -26.19 -12.01 -12.07
CA PRO A 416 -27.05 -11.23 -12.97
C PRO A 416 -28.12 -10.41 -12.23
N SER A 417 -28.57 -10.89 -11.07
CA SER A 417 -29.56 -10.22 -10.21
C SER A 417 -29.12 -8.86 -9.66
N ILE A 418 -27.83 -8.51 -9.70
CA ILE A 418 -27.35 -7.21 -9.21
C ILE A 418 -27.49 -6.10 -10.25
N ARG A 419 -27.69 -6.42 -11.53
CA ARG A 419 -27.78 -5.41 -12.60
C ARG A 419 -28.92 -4.40 -12.41
N SER A 420 -30.01 -4.82 -11.78
CA SER A 420 -31.16 -3.96 -11.49
C SER A 420 -31.00 -3.14 -10.20
N ARG A 421 -29.92 -3.33 -9.44
CA ARG A 421 -29.69 -2.58 -8.20
C ARG A 421 -29.13 -1.19 -8.49
N SER A 422 -29.52 -0.23 -7.67
CA SER A 422 -28.99 1.13 -7.74
C SER A 422 -27.62 1.24 -7.08
N TYR A 423 -26.65 1.79 -7.80
CA TYR A 423 -25.34 2.19 -7.29
C TYR A 423 -25.23 3.70 -7.04
N GLY A 424 -26.33 4.45 -7.22
CA GLY A 424 -26.38 5.91 -7.08
C GLY A 424 -25.68 6.66 -8.20
N ASP A 425 -25.57 7.98 -8.07
CA ASP A 425 -24.92 8.84 -9.07
C ASP A 425 -23.38 8.68 -9.03
N ILE A 426 -22.78 8.53 -10.21
CA ILE A 426 -21.33 8.40 -10.43
C ILE A 426 -20.78 9.48 -11.38
N SER A 427 -21.59 10.48 -11.73
CA SER A 427 -21.24 11.52 -12.72
C SER A 427 -19.93 12.24 -12.39
N GLU A 428 -19.73 12.60 -11.12
CA GLU A 428 -18.48 13.23 -10.65
C GLU A 428 -17.24 12.33 -10.89
N ARG A 429 -17.38 11.01 -10.69
CA ARG A 429 -16.28 10.05 -10.86
C ARG A 429 -15.96 9.81 -12.33
N LEU A 430 -16.98 9.78 -13.19
CA LEU A 430 -16.81 9.72 -14.64
C LEU A 430 -16.14 10.98 -15.18
N GLU A 431 -16.54 12.16 -14.71
CA GLU A 431 -15.94 13.43 -15.12
C GLU A 431 -14.48 13.54 -14.65
N LEU A 432 -14.19 13.13 -13.42
CA LEU A 432 -12.82 13.02 -12.90
C LEU A 432 -11.95 12.12 -13.81
N ARG A 433 -12.45 10.94 -14.19
CA ARG A 433 -11.72 10.01 -15.07
C ARG A 433 -11.39 10.65 -16.42
N LYS A 434 -12.32 11.43 -17.00
CA LYS A 434 -12.08 12.18 -18.24
C LYS A 434 -11.07 13.30 -18.05
N LYS A 435 -11.23 14.11 -17.01
CA LYS A 435 -10.36 15.26 -16.69
C LYS A 435 -8.90 14.85 -16.50
N LEU A 436 -8.66 13.69 -15.87
CA LEU A 436 -7.32 13.16 -15.64
C LEU A 436 -6.75 12.40 -16.85
N HIS A 437 -7.49 12.31 -17.95
CA HIS A 437 -7.11 11.57 -19.16
C HIS A 437 -6.67 10.12 -18.88
N CYS A 438 -7.41 9.45 -17.97
CA CYS A 438 -7.04 8.11 -17.54
C CYS A 438 -7.15 7.09 -18.67
N LYS A 439 -6.29 6.08 -18.63
CA LYS A 439 -6.27 4.95 -19.56
C LYS A 439 -7.52 4.06 -19.42
N SER A 440 -7.70 3.15 -20.36
CA SER A 440 -8.76 2.13 -20.33
C SER A 440 -8.42 1.00 -19.36
N PHE A 441 -9.43 0.23 -18.96
CA PHE A 441 -9.23 -0.97 -18.17
C PHE A 441 -8.47 -2.05 -18.96
N ARG A 442 -8.66 -2.09 -20.28
CA ARG A 442 -7.83 -2.92 -21.17
C ARG A 442 -6.34 -2.61 -21.01
N TRP A 443 -5.97 -1.32 -21.01
CA TRP A 443 -4.58 -0.92 -20.77
C TRP A 443 -4.09 -1.40 -19.40
N TYR A 444 -4.91 -1.27 -18.35
CA TYR A 444 -4.57 -1.76 -17.02
C TYR A 444 -4.33 -3.28 -17.02
N MET A 445 -5.19 -4.06 -17.67
CA MET A 445 -5.02 -5.51 -17.78
C MET A 445 -3.75 -5.88 -18.57
N GLU A 446 -3.44 -5.17 -19.65
CA GLU A 446 -2.27 -5.46 -20.48
C GLU A 446 -0.95 -5.01 -19.87
N ASN A 447 -0.93 -3.93 -19.08
CA ASN A 447 0.31 -3.26 -18.64
C ASN A 447 0.58 -3.39 -17.13
N VAL A 448 -0.45 -3.60 -16.33
CA VAL A 448 -0.34 -3.66 -14.86
C VAL A 448 -0.59 -5.07 -14.34
N TYR A 449 -1.60 -5.76 -14.88
CA TYR A 449 -2.02 -7.07 -14.37
C TYR A 449 -2.17 -8.14 -15.46
N SER A 450 -1.15 -8.26 -16.31
CA SER A 450 -1.16 -9.10 -17.51
C SER A 450 -1.27 -10.60 -17.23
N GLU A 451 -0.93 -11.05 -16.02
CA GLU A 451 -1.07 -12.46 -15.64
C GLU A 451 -2.45 -12.82 -15.07
N MET A 452 -3.37 -11.86 -14.94
CA MET A 452 -4.73 -12.15 -14.46
C MET A 452 -5.50 -12.90 -15.55
N PRO A 453 -5.94 -14.16 -15.29
CA PRO A 453 -6.70 -14.90 -16.28
C PRO A 453 -8.06 -14.23 -16.50
N LEU A 454 -8.39 -13.95 -17.76
CA LEU A 454 -9.74 -13.57 -18.14
C LEU A 454 -10.69 -14.77 -17.86
N PRO A 455 -11.92 -14.53 -17.37
CA PRO A 455 -12.91 -15.60 -17.33
C PRO A 455 -13.12 -16.06 -18.77
N LEU A 456 -13.11 -17.37 -19.00
CA LEU A 456 -13.25 -17.96 -20.34
C LEU A 456 -14.32 -17.21 -21.14
N GLU A 457 -13.89 -16.53 -22.22
CA GLU A 457 -14.71 -15.66 -23.09
C GLU A 457 -15.90 -16.41 -23.74
N ASN A 458 -15.94 -17.74 -23.61
CA ASN A 458 -16.91 -18.65 -24.22
C ASN A 458 -17.85 -19.33 -23.21
N LEU A 459 -18.27 -18.67 -22.13
CA LEU A 459 -19.47 -19.13 -21.41
C LEU A 459 -20.72 -18.82 -22.27
N ARG A 460 -20.93 -19.63 -23.32
CA ARG A 460 -22.21 -19.69 -24.07
C ARG A 460 -23.38 -20.02 -23.15
N TYR A 461 -23.09 -20.71 -22.04
CA TYR A 461 -24.05 -21.09 -21.01
C TYR A 461 -23.41 -20.91 -19.64
N GLY A 462 -23.97 -20.04 -18.81
CA GLY A 462 -23.65 -19.90 -17.40
C GLY A 462 -24.95 -19.82 -16.61
N GLY A 463 -25.15 -20.73 -15.66
CA GLY A 463 -26.41 -20.83 -14.92
C GLY A 463 -26.40 -22.00 -13.93
N TYR A 464 -27.50 -22.14 -13.21
CA TYR A 464 -27.70 -23.28 -12.32
C TYR A 464 -28.12 -24.50 -13.13
N VAL A 465 -27.45 -25.63 -12.93
CA VAL A 465 -27.89 -26.92 -13.49
C VAL A 465 -28.81 -27.59 -12.47
N SER A 466 -30.09 -27.71 -12.80
CA SER A 466 -31.07 -28.45 -12.00
C SER A 466 -31.33 -29.83 -12.61
N SER A 467 -31.35 -30.88 -11.78
CA SER A 467 -31.78 -32.22 -12.18
C SER A 467 -33.28 -32.25 -12.49
N TRP A 468 -33.66 -32.95 -13.57
CA TRP A 468 -35.06 -33.09 -14.01
C TRP A 468 -35.94 -33.90 -13.04
N ARG A 469 -35.34 -34.62 -12.07
CA ARG A 469 -36.07 -35.38 -11.04
C ARG A 469 -36.14 -34.63 -9.72
N GLY A 470 -36.96 -33.57 -9.65
CA GLY A 470 -37.65 -33.05 -8.46
C GLY A 470 -36.88 -32.72 -7.16
N LEU A 471 -35.57 -32.95 -7.08
CA LEU A 471 -34.74 -32.64 -5.93
C LEU A 471 -33.73 -31.59 -6.38
N ILE A 472 -33.88 -30.37 -5.85
CA ILE A 472 -32.91 -29.29 -6.00
C ILE A 472 -31.60 -29.77 -5.38
N LYS A 473 -30.72 -30.35 -6.20
CA LYS A 473 -29.31 -30.54 -5.89
C LYS A 473 -28.57 -29.51 -6.73
N CYS A 474 -28.27 -28.36 -6.14
CA CYS A 474 -27.32 -27.43 -6.73
C CYS A 474 -25.99 -28.16 -6.89
N VAL A 475 -25.46 -28.26 -8.10
CA VAL A 475 -24.07 -28.67 -8.32
C VAL A 475 -23.20 -27.56 -7.74
N GLY A 476 -22.70 -27.78 -6.52
CA GLY A 476 -21.60 -27.00 -5.98
C GLY A 476 -20.34 -27.35 -6.75
N VAL A 477 -19.57 -26.34 -7.16
CA VAL A 477 -18.25 -26.56 -7.75
C VAL A 477 -17.38 -27.24 -6.69
N LEU A 478 -17.10 -28.53 -6.87
CA LEU A 478 -15.88 -29.12 -6.32
C LEU A 478 -14.73 -28.50 -7.11
N LEU A 479 -13.87 -27.77 -6.38
CA LEU A 479 -12.67 -27.14 -6.90
C LEU A 479 -11.73 -28.14 -7.56
#